data_AF-A0A3C2EAZ8-F1
#
_entry.id   AF-A0A3C2EAZ8-F1
#
_cell.length_a   1.000
_cell.length_b   1.000
_cell.length_c   1.000
_cell.angle_alpha   90.00
_cell.angle_beta   90.00
_cell.angle_gamma   90.00
#
_symmetry.space_group_name_H-M   'P 1'
#
loop_
_entity.id
_entity.type
_entity.pdbx_description
1 polymer ?
#
loop_
_entity_poly.entity_id
_entity_poly.type
_entity_poly.pdbx_seq_one_letter_code
_entity_poly.pdbx_strand_id
1 'polypeptide(L)'
;MTTEIIVASIGAIATILAAYIGASVAAKRQVDKGVKEISENLPSWDELFEHDENGKKIKGDINRLIEAVHNGYPIKVKINRPQQQDDIELMDAEWIFVENKTVVATNTSQISLGKDKNGNYRYFKDAYHYYVIVSSKGQHHATRIHIDGRPKGNPTDGVRRMTWIGLVPPRQ
;
A
#
# COMPACT_ATOMS: atom_id res chain seq x y z
N MET A 1 -34.71 3.45 -63.97
CA MET A 1 -35.40 3.66 -62.68
C MET A 1 -34.84 2.76 -61.56
N THR A 2 -34.29 1.59 -61.85
CA THR A 2 -33.75 0.66 -60.84
C THR A 2 -32.38 1.06 -60.25
N THR A 3 -31.50 1.66 -61.03
CA THR A 3 -30.13 2.01 -60.58
C THR A 3 -30.08 3.17 -59.58
N GLU A 4 -30.91 4.21 -59.77
CA GLU A 4 -30.97 5.37 -58.89
C GLU A 4 -31.52 5.02 -57.50
N ILE A 5 -32.51 4.12 -57.43
CA ILE A 5 -33.07 3.63 -56.17
C ILE A 5 -32.02 2.84 -55.38
N ILE A 6 -31.21 2.01 -56.05
CA ILE A 6 -30.14 1.25 -55.41
C ILE A 6 -29.04 2.17 -54.86
N VAL A 7 -28.62 3.19 -55.63
CA VAL A 7 -27.58 4.15 -55.19
C VAL A 7 -28.06 5.00 -54.00
N ALA A 8 -29.31 5.48 -54.02
CA ALA A 8 -29.89 6.23 -52.91
C ALA A 8 -29.98 5.38 -51.63
N SER A 9 -30.33 4.10 -51.77
CA SER A 9 -30.43 3.15 -50.65
C SER A 9 -29.07 2.87 -50.00
N ILE A 10 -28.02 2.69 -50.80
CA ILE A 10 -26.64 2.49 -50.32
C ILE A 10 -26.12 3.74 -49.61
N GLY A 11 -26.38 4.94 -50.16
CA GLY A 11 -25.99 6.21 -49.54
C GLY A 11 -26.65 6.44 -48.16
N ALA A 12 -27.94 6.11 -48.04
CA ALA A 12 -28.66 6.20 -46.77
C ALA A 12 -28.11 5.22 -45.72
N ILE A 13 -27.87 3.96 -46.10
CA ILE A 13 -27.28 2.94 -45.21
C ILE A 13 -25.87 3.36 -44.75
N ALA A 14 -25.03 3.85 -45.67
CA ALA A 14 -23.67 4.31 -45.34
C ALA A 14 -23.68 5.47 -44.34
N THR A 15 -24.65 6.39 -44.47
CA THR A 15 -24.80 7.55 -43.58
C THR A 15 -25.25 7.13 -42.18
N ILE A 16 -26.23 6.22 -42.09
CA ILE A 16 -26.71 5.66 -40.81
C ILE A 16 -25.57 4.91 -40.10
N LEU A 17 -24.82 4.09 -40.84
CA LEU A 17 -23.71 3.32 -40.30
C LEU A 17 -22.58 4.23 -39.80
N ALA A 18 -22.23 5.28 -40.55
CA ALA A 18 -21.24 6.27 -40.14
C ALA A 18 -21.66 7.03 -38.87
N ALA A 19 -22.94 7.42 -38.78
CA ALA A 19 -23.48 8.07 -37.58
C ALA A 19 -23.44 7.15 -36.34
N TYR A 20 -23.81 5.88 -36.50
CA TYR A 20 -23.75 4.88 -35.42
C TYR A 20 -22.32 4.62 -34.95
N ILE A 21 -21.37 4.47 -35.88
CA ILE A 21 -19.95 4.31 -35.56
C ILE A 21 -19.43 5.57 -34.85
N GLY A 22 -19.77 6.76 -35.34
CA GLY A 22 -19.38 8.03 -34.70
C GLY A 22 -19.89 8.15 -33.27
N ALA A 23 -21.17 7.83 -33.04
CA ALA A 23 -21.79 7.86 -31.72
C ALA A 23 -21.17 6.84 -30.75
N SER A 24 -20.92 5.61 -31.21
CA SER A 24 -20.29 4.56 -30.39
C SER A 24 -18.84 4.91 -30.02
N VAL A 25 -18.06 5.49 -30.94
CA VAL A 25 -16.70 5.98 -30.66
C VAL A 25 -16.71 7.14 -29.66
N ALA A 26 -17.65 8.08 -29.80
CA ALA A 26 -17.78 9.20 -28.86
C ALA A 26 -18.16 8.72 -27.45
N ALA A 27 -19.13 7.80 -27.34
CA ALA A 27 -19.53 7.19 -26.08
C ALA A 27 -18.36 6.45 -25.41
N LYS A 28 -17.60 5.65 -26.18
CA LYS A 28 -16.41 4.95 -25.68
C LYS A 28 -15.37 5.94 -25.14
N ARG A 29 -15.08 7.03 -25.87
CA ARG A 29 -14.13 8.06 -25.41
C ARG A 29 -14.57 8.73 -24.11
N GLN A 30 -15.87 8.99 -23.94
CA GLN A 30 -16.39 9.59 -22.72
C GLN A 30 -16.25 8.64 -21.53
N VAL A 31 -16.55 7.35 -21.73
CA VAL A 31 -16.32 6.31 -20.70
C VAL A 31 -14.84 6.19 -20.36
N ASP A 32 -13.97 6.09 -21.37
CA ASP A 32 -12.52 5.98 -21.16
C ASP A 32 -11.97 7.20 -20.37
N LYS A 33 -12.47 8.41 -20.67
CA LYS A 33 -12.12 9.62 -19.92
C LYS A 33 -12.60 9.56 -18.47
N GLY A 34 -13.84 9.15 -18.23
CA GLY A 34 -14.40 9.02 -16.88
C GLY A 34 -13.69 7.96 -16.04
N VAL A 35 -13.38 6.80 -16.63
CA VAL A 35 -12.60 5.73 -15.96
C VAL A 35 -11.21 6.23 -15.60
N LYS A 36 -10.55 6.96 -16.51
CA LYS A 36 -9.24 7.54 -16.24
C LYS A 36 -9.30 8.52 -15.06
N GLU A 37 -10.23 9.47 -15.09
CA GLU A 37 -10.41 10.46 -14.03
C GLU A 37 -10.71 9.80 -12.67
N ILE A 38 -11.54 8.75 -12.64
CA ILE A 38 -11.78 7.98 -11.42
C ILE A 38 -10.48 7.31 -10.95
N SER A 39 -9.77 6.62 -11.85
CA SER A 39 -8.54 5.90 -11.51
C SER A 39 -7.44 6.81 -10.96
N GLU A 40 -7.34 8.03 -11.48
CA GLU A 40 -6.40 9.05 -11.04
C GLU A 40 -6.75 9.63 -9.67
N ASN A 41 -7.94 9.36 -9.13
CA ASN A 41 -8.41 9.84 -7.83
C ASN A 41 -8.58 8.73 -6.78
N LEU A 42 -8.44 7.46 -7.16
CA LEU A 42 -8.55 6.36 -6.21
C LEU A 42 -7.35 6.34 -5.26
N PRO A 43 -7.57 6.01 -3.97
CA PRO A 43 -6.46 5.78 -3.05
C PRO A 43 -5.49 4.73 -3.59
N SER A 44 -4.19 5.01 -3.42
CA SER A 44 -3.12 4.08 -3.77
C SER A 44 -2.11 4.03 -2.63
N TRP A 45 -1.37 2.92 -2.55
CA TRP A 45 -0.28 2.81 -1.59
C TRP A 45 0.85 3.75 -2.00
N ASP A 46 1.08 4.78 -1.18
CA ASP A 46 2.10 5.78 -1.42
C ASP A 46 3.04 5.90 -0.21
N GLU A 47 4.29 6.20 -0.50
CA GLU A 47 5.29 6.48 0.52
C GLU A 47 5.01 7.85 1.15
N LEU A 48 4.67 7.85 2.43
CA LEU A 48 4.31 9.07 3.14
C LEU A 48 5.54 9.69 3.78
N PHE A 49 6.36 8.88 4.44
CA PHE A 49 7.52 9.34 5.18
C PHE A 49 8.58 8.24 5.32
N GLU A 50 9.84 8.61 5.14
CA GLU A 50 10.98 7.74 5.40
C GLU A 50 12.00 8.46 6.27
N HIS A 51 12.56 7.75 7.25
CA HIS A 51 13.62 8.26 8.11
C HIS A 51 14.75 7.24 8.28
N ASP A 52 15.94 7.73 8.62
CA ASP A 52 17.07 6.91 9.06
C ASP A 52 16.90 6.39 10.49
N GLU A 53 17.88 5.65 10.99
CA GLU A 53 17.86 5.10 12.34
C GLU A 53 17.75 6.16 13.45
N ASN A 54 18.19 7.40 13.22
CA ASN A 54 18.11 8.48 14.18
C ASN A 54 16.80 9.29 14.07
N GLY A 55 15.85 8.82 13.25
CA GLY A 55 14.60 9.53 12.99
C GLY A 55 14.76 10.74 12.09
N LYS A 56 15.94 10.93 11.48
CA LYS A 56 16.14 12.02 10.53
C LYS A 56 15.51 11.66 9.20
N LYS A 57 14.70 12.58 8.68
CA LYS A 57 14.01 12.43 7.40
C LYS A 57 14.99 12.10 6.26
N ILE A 58 14.66 11.07 5.48
CA ILE A 58 15.28 10.73 4.20
C ILE A 58 14.37 11.19 3.05
N LYS A 59 13.08 10.85 3.10
CA LYS A 59 12.11 11.12 2.03
C LYS A 59 10.69 11.34 2.60
N GLY A 60 9.81 11.91 1.79
CA GLY A 60 8.41 12.18 2.18
C GLY A 60 8.26 13.36 3.13
N ASP A 61 7.12 13.42 3.84
CA ASP A 61 6.80 14.45 4.83
C ASP A 61 6.07 13.83 6.03
N ILE A 62 6.60 14.08 7.23
CA ILE A 62 6.00 13.62 8.48
C ILE A 62 4.60 14.19 8.67
N ASN A 63 4.32 15.41 8.20
CA ASN A 63 2.99 16.01 8.31
C ASN A 63 1.97 15.25 7.46
N ARG A 64 2.36 14.75 6.28
CA ARG A 64 1.49 13.92 5.44
C ARG A 64 1.20 12.56 6.07
N LEU A 65 2.19 11.95 6.74
CA LEU A 65 1.95 10.75 7.54
C LEU A 65 0.97 11.04 8.68
N ILE A 66 1.18 12.12 9.44
CA ILE A 66 0.29 12.53 10.54
C ILE A 66 -1.13 12.78 10.04
N GLU A 67 -1.29 13.52 8.93
CA GLU A 67 -2.57 13.75 8.29
C GLU A 67 -3.24 12.43 7.90
N ALA A 68 -2.48 11.49 7.32
CA ALA A 68 -3.03 10.21 6.93
C ALA A 68 -3.54 9.39 8.13
N VAL A 69 -2.82 9.45 9.26
CA VAL A 69 -3.25 8.83 10.53
C VAL A 69 -4.51 9.50 11.06
N HIS A 70 -4.59 10.83 11.06
CA HIS A 70 -5.79 11.55 11.50
C HIS A 70 -7.02 11.25 10.65
N ASN A 71 -6.83 11.06 9.34
CA ASN A 71 -7.90 10.68 8.41
C ASN A 71 -8.25 9.19 8.47
N GLY A 72 -7.57 8.39 9.30
CA GLY A 72 -7.86 6.97 9.48
C GLY A 72 -7.47 6.09 8.29
N TYR A 73 -6.53 6.54 7.45
CA TYR A 73 -6.08 5.72 6.33
C TYR A 73 -5.28 4.51 6.81
N PRO A 74 -5.37 3.35 6.13
CA PRO A 74 -4.51 2.21 6.42
C PRO A 74 -3.03 2.57 6.27
N ILE A 75 -2.23 2.30 7.30
CA ILE A 75 -0.79 2.55 7.33
C ILE A 75 -0.04 1.22 7.47
N LYS A 76 1.03 1.09 6.68
CA LYS A 76 2.02 0.01 6.78
C LYS A 76 3.39 0.59 7.08
N VAL A 77 4.23 -0.20 7.74
CA VAL A 77 5.61 0.15 8.05
C VAL A 77 6.53 -0.89 7.43
N LYS A 78 7.46 -0.43 6.59
CA LYS A 78 8.56 -1.22 6.09
C LYS A 78 9.78 -1.02 6.97
N ILE A 79 10.33 -2.11 7.50
CA ILE A 79 11.60 -2.09 8.26
C ILE A 79 12.73 -2.29 7.26
N ASN A 80 13.57 -1.26 7.06
CA ASN A 80 14.66 -1.33 6.09
C ASN A 80 15.91 -1.95 6.74
N ARG A 81 16.27 -3.17 6.33
CA ARG A 81 17.45 -3.89 6.82
C ARG A 81 18.60 -3.80 5.81
N PRO A 82 19.71 -3.11 6.12
CA PRO A 82 20.81 -2.89 5.17
C PRO A 82 21.46 -4.18 4.65
N GLN A 83 21.45 -5.24 5.47
CA GLN A 83 22.12 -6.51 5.21
C GLN A 83 21.27 -7.49 4.39
N GLN A 84 20.04 -7.12 4.05
CA GLN A 84 19.06 -7.99 3.38
C GLN A 84 18.38 -7.20 2.25
N GLN A 85 19.15 -6.79 1.25
CA GLN A 85 18.64 -5.93 0.16
C GLN A 85 17.44 -6.52 -0.59
N ASP A 86 17.33 -7.86 -0.62
CA ASP A 86 16.24 -8.56 -1.31
C ASP A 86 15.07 -8.96 -0.38
N ASP A 87 15.24 -8.89 0.95
CA ASP A 87 14.16 -9.22 1.89
C ASP A 87 13.37 -7.95 2.27
N ILE A 88 12.06 -8.01 2.08
CA ILE A 88 11.14 -6.93 2.46
C ILE A 88 10.38 -7.38 3.71
N GLU A 89 10.62 -6.69 4.83
CA GLU A 89 9.79 -6.80 6.03
C GLU A 89 8.79 -5.64 6.04
N LEU A 90 7.50 -5.97 5.86
CA LEU A 90 6.39 -5.04 5.85
C LEU A 90 5.34 -5.50 6.87
N MET A 91 4.89 -4.59 7.72
CA MET A 91 3.88 -4.86 8.73
C MET A 91 2.76 -3.82 8.70
N ASP A 92 1.57 -4.22 9.11
CA ASP A 92 0.48 -3.29 9.38
C ASP A 92 0.73 -2.50 10.67
N ALA A 93 0.38 -1.22 10.65
CA ALA A 93 0.34 -0.39 11.85
C ALA A 93 -1.04 -0.57 12.53
N GLU A 94 -1.20 -1.65 13.29
CA GLU A 94 -2.49 -2.11 13.82
C GLU A 94 -3.09 -1.15 14.85
N TRP A 95 -2.27 -0.70 15.79
CA TRP A 95 -2.63 0.36 16.73
C TRP A 95 -1.67 1.51 16.54
N ILE A 96 -2.19 2.62 16.01
CA ILE A 96 -1.40 3.78 15.58
C ILE A 96 -1.94 5.04 16.23
N PHE A 97 -1.03 5.90 16.68
CA PHE A 97 -1.37 7.19 17.28
C PHE A 97 -0.30 8.23 17.03
N VAL A 98 -0.69 9.50 17.15
CA VAL A 98 0.20 10.66 17.01
C VAL A 98 0.37 11.32 18.36
N GLU A 99 1.61 11.45 18.80
CA GLU A 99 1.96 12.18 20.02
C GLU A 99 3.18 13.05 19.75
N ASN A 100 3.12 14.35 20.09
CA ASN A 100 4.25 15.28 19.94
C ASN A 100 4.91 15.23 18.55
N LYS A 101 4.10 15.28 17.49
CA LYS A 101 4.51 15.15 16.07
C LYS A 101 5.28 13.86 15.74
N THR A 102 5.11 12.84 16.57
CA THR A 102 5.68 11.50 16.38
C THR A 102 4.54 10.55 16.12
N VAL A 103 4.65 9.76 15.06
CA VAL A 103 3.73 8.66 14.82
C VAL A 103 4.30 7.41 15.48
N VAL A 104 3.50 6.76 16.31
CA VAL A 104 3.85 5.51 16.98
C VAL A 104 2.86 4.45 16.55
N ALA A 105 3.34 3.25 16.26
CA ALA A 105 2.52 2.13 15.86
C ALA A 105 2.96 0.84 16.55
N THR A 106 2.00 -0.04 16.81
CA THR A 106 2.26 -1.41 17.25
C THR A 106 1.84 -2.42 16.20
N ASN A 107 2.55 -3.55 16.15
CA ASN A 107 2.12 -4.74 15.43
C ASN A 107 2.14 -5.95 16.38
N THR A 108 1.04 -6.68 16.43
CA THR A 108 0.81 -7.81 17.35
C THR A 108 0.46 -9.11 16.63
N SER A 109 0.21 -9.07 15.32
CA SER A 109 -0.22 -10.23 14.53
C SER A 109 0.90 -11.12 14.02
N GLN A 110 2.17 -10.85 14.34
CA GLN A 110 3.29 -11.64 13.83
C GLN A 110 3.48 -12.93 14.63
N ILE A 111 3.50 -14.07 13.93
CA ILE A 111 3.85 -15.39 14.48
C ILE A 111 5.13 -15.87 13.79
N SER A 112 6.04 -16.46 14.56
CA SER A 112 7.34 -16.88 14.04
C SER A 112 7.26 -18.02 13.02
N LEU A 113 7.90 -17.79 11.87
CA LEU A 113 7.99 -18.71 10.75
C LEU A 113 9.44 -19.15 10.55
N GLY A 114 9.63 -20.41 10.16
CA GLY A 114 10.89 -20.95 9.64
C GLY A 114 10.68 -21.58 8.27
N LYS A 115 11.76 -22.03 7.66
CA LYS A 115 11.73 -22.85 6.44
C LYS A 115 12.06 -24.31 6.77
N ASP A 116 11.46 -25.26 6.06
CA ASP A 116 11.91 -26.65 6.08
C ASP A 116 13.15 -26.85 5.19
N LYS A 117 13.63 -28.10 5.08
CA LYS A 117 14.81 -28.43 4.24
C LYS A 117 14.60 -28.16 2.75
N ASN A 118 13.36 -28.02 2.29
CA ASN A 118 12.98 -27.76 0.91
C ASN A 118 12.66 -26.27 0.67
N GLY A 119 12.75 -25.42 1.71
CA GLY A 119 12.44 -24.00 1.64
C GLY A 119 10.97 -23.63 1.87
N ASN A 120 10.08 -24.60 2.18
CA ASN A 120 8.69 -24.31 2.47
C ASN A 120 8.54 -23.62 3.84
N TYR A 121 7.71 -22.58 3.90
CA TYR A 121 7.40 -21.92 5.17
C TYR A 121 6.58 -22.83 6.07
N ARG A 122 6.95 -22.87 7.36
CA ARG A 122 6.23 -23.56 8.43
C ARG A 122 6.35 -22.77 9.72
N TYR A 123 5.41 -22.94 10.64
CA TYR A 123 5.59 -22.46 12.00
C TYR A 123 6.77 -23.18 12.66
N PHE A 124 7.51 -22.47 13.51
CA PHE A 124 8.50 -23.12 14.36
C PHE A 124 7.82 -24.13 15.30
N LYS A 125 8.51 -25.24 15.61
CA LYS A 125 8.05 -26.20 16.62
C LYS A 125 7.78 -25.51 17.96
N ASP A 126 8.61 -24.52 18.26
CA ASP A 126 8.50 -23.65 19.44
C ASP A 126 8.12 -22.23 18.99
N ALA A 127 6.93 -22.12 18.39
CA ALA A 127 6.41 -20.87 17.84
C ALA A 127 6.21 -19.80 18.92
N TYR A 128 6.31 -18.54 18.52
CA TYR A 128 6.13 -17.39 19.39
C TYR A 128 5.49 -16.24 18.61
N HIS A 129 4.72 -15.42 19.33
CA HIS A 129 4.28 -14.12 18.85
C HIS A 129 5.42 -13.12 18.93
N TYR A 130 5.50 -12.23 17.94
CA TYR A 130 6.42 -11.10 17.91
C TYR A 130 5.63 -9.81 18.01
N TYR A 131 5.79 -9.12 19.13
CA TYR A 131 5.15 -7.84 19.40
C TYR A 131 6.15 -6.73 19.17
N VAL A 132 5.78 -5.77 18.32
CA VAL A 132 6.66 -4.69 17.91
C VAL A 132 5.98 -3.35 18.17
N ILE A 133 6.75 -2.38 18.67
CA ILE A 133 6.39 -0.97 18.74
C ILE A 133 7.43 -0.19 17.93
N VAL A 134 6.98 0.64 16.99
CA VAL A 134 7.85 1.49 16.17
C VAL A 134 7.43 2.94 16.25
N SER A 135 8.37 3.85 16.07
CA SER A 135 8.08 5.28 15.95
C SER A 135 8.71 5.91 14.71
N SER A 136 8.09 6.99 14.23
CA SER A 136 8.61 7.82 13.13
C SER A 136 9.92 8.55 13.49
N LYS A 137 10.47 8.30 14.70
CA LYS A 137 11.76 8.78 15.18
C LYS A 137 12.83 7.68 15.18
N GLY A 138 12.57 6.53 14.56
CA GLY A 138 13.55 5.45 14.46
C GLY A 138 13.47 4.42 15.58
N GLN A 139 12.75 4.67 16.66
CA GLN A 139 12.68 3.72 17.78
C GLN A 139 11.95 2.46 17.36
N HIS A 140 12.50 1.32 17.76
CA HIS A 140 11.95 0.00 17.54
C HIS A 140 12.13 -0.82 18.81
N HIS A 141 11.02 -1.10 19.48
CA HIS A 141 10.96 -2.02 20.61
C HIS A 141 10.30 -3.32 20.18
N ALA A 142 10.83 -4.44 20.65
CA ALA A 142 10.36 -5.75 20.27
C ALA A 142 10.42 -6.74 21.43
N THR A 143 9.31 -7.44 21.68
CA THR A 143 9.25 -8.56 22.62
C THR A 143 8.68 -9.80 21.96
N ARG A 144 9.08 -10.98 22.45
CA ARG A 144 8.69 -12.28 21.90
C ARG A 144 8.13 -13.15 23.02
N ILE A 145 6.95 -13.71 22.80
CA ILE A 145 6.29 -14.57 23.79
C ILE A 145 5.87 -15.85 23.08
N HIS A 146 6.28 -17.00 23.60
CA HIS A 146 5.84 -18.30 23.13
C HIS A 146 4.31 -18.43 23.20
N ILE A 147 3.73 -19.31 22.39
CA ILE A 147 2.26 -19.55 22.42
C ILE A 147 1.80 -20.02 23.81
N ASP A 148 2.68 -20.68 24.58
CA ASP A 148 2.43 -21.13 25.96
C ASP A 148 2.56 -20.02 27.02
N GLY A 149 2.83 -18.77 26.61
CA GLY A 149 2.95 -17.61 27.50
C GLY A 149 4.34 -17.38 28.09
N ARG A 150 5.33 -18.26 27.86
CA ARG A 150 6.70 -18.00 28.34
C ARG A 150 7.40 -16.93 27.50
N PRO A 151 8.27 -16.10 28.10
CA PRO A 151 9.13 -15.19 27.33
C PRO A 151 10.10 -15.94 26.41
N LYS A 152 10.29 -15.44 25.19
CA LYS A 152 11.31 -15.89 24.23
C LYS A 152 12.47 -14.90 24.22
N GLY A 153 13.43 -15.12 25.11
CA GLY A 153 14.59 -14.24 25.27
C GLY A 153 14.23 -12.86 25.85
N ASN A 154 15.17 -11.93 25.79
CA ASN A 154 14.98 -10.58 26.32
C ASN A 154 14.29 -9.68 25.28
N PRO A 155 13.50 -8.68 25.75
CA PRO A 155 13.06 -7.59 24.89
C PRO A 155 14.25 -6.92 24.20
N THR A 156 14.01 -6.42 23.00
CA THR A 156 15.03 -5.80 22.16
C THR A 156 14.63 -4.37 21.87
N ASP A 157 15.41 -3.42 22.38
CA ASP A 157 15.35 -2.03 22.01
C ASP A 157 16.39 -1.73 20.93
N GLY A 158 16.03 -0.85 20.00
CA GLY A 158 16.97 -0.40 18.99
C GLY A 158 16.42 0.72 18.14
N VAL A 159 17.23 1.06 17.15
CA VAL A 159 16.91 2.05 16.13
C VAL A 159 16.89 1.41 14.74
N ARG A 160 15.96 1.84 13.89
CA ARG A 160 15.77 1.30 12.54
C ARG A 160 15.45 2.41 11.55
N ARG A 161 16.02 2.30 10.34
CA ARG A 161 15.52 3.00 9.16
C ARG A 161 14.16 2.40 8.81
N MET A 162 13.14 3.23 8.66
CA MET A 162 11.78 2.77 8.37
C MET A 162 11.09 3.65 7.34
N THR A 163 10.24 3.01 6.54
CA THR A 163 9.40 3.68 5.54
C THR A 163 7.94 3.47 5.91
N TRP A 164 7.20 4.56 6.01
CA TRP A 164 5.78 4.60 6.33
C TRP A 164 5.00 4.78 5.03
N ILE A 165 4.08 3.86 4.77
CA ILE A 165 3.32 3.77 3.53
C ILE A 165 1.84 3.83 3.90
N GLY A 166 1.05 4.62 3.19
CA GLY A 166 -0.38 4.70 3.43
C GLY A 166 -1.20 4.49 2.17
N LEU A 167 -2.39 3.92 2.32
CA LEU A 167 -3.38 3.85 1.26
C LEU A 167 -4.14 5.19 1.23
N VAL A 168 -3.59 6.16 0.51
CA VAL A 168 -4.07 7.55 0.51
C VAL A 168 -4.48 8.00 -0.88
N PRO A 169 -5.37 8.99 -1.01
CA PRO A 169 -5.60 9.67 -2.27
C PRO A 169 -4.31 10.28 -2.84
N PRO A 170 -4.21 10.43 -4.16
CA PRO A 170 -3.09 11.14 -4.78
C PRO A 170 -2.98 12.57 -4.26
N ARG A 171 -1.76 13.12 -4.28
CA ARG A 171 -1.56 14.53 -3.90
C ARG A 171 -2.30 15.41 -4.90
N GLN A 172 -3.18 16.26 -4.38
CA GLN A 172 -3.75 17.39 -5.12
C GLN A 172 -2.72 18.48 -5.31
#